data_AF-A0A0F9HRL3-F1
#
_entry.id   AF-A0A0F9HRL3-F1
#
_cell.length_a   1.000
_cell.length_b   1.000
_cell.length_c   1.000
_cell.angle_alpha   90.00
_cell.angle_beta   90.00
_cell.angle_gamma   90.00
#
_symmetry.space_group_name_H-M   'P 1'
#
loop_
_entity.id
_entity.type
_entity.pdbx_description
1 polymer ?
#
loop_
_entity_poly.entity_id
_entity_poly.type
_entity_poly.pdbx_seq_one_letter_code
_entity_poly.pdbx_strand_id
1 'polypeptide(L)'
;MAGPGPGKVFVRSAGSWSSELEPGTIFIRDGGVWKEVKSFLVKLNAPWAIMWDEFAGSLRPNTDIETSDWTATPLNEKLDEVTPDDAATEITADFSGSSEQVKDFEVGLSNPIRPTGREVITLRVRDYLEDLVSTSTNLVTIELKQGVTVKVSESDLVPDGYTDTEHVLSQAEKDSITDWDDLSVRVQYAVTGDDGSSVTKGHVTWIELEFS
;
A
#
# COMPACT_ATOMS: atom_id res chain seq x y z
N MET A 1 41.32 -25.46 8.78
CA MET A 1 40.43 -24.30 8.95
C MET A 1 39.31 -24.45 7.94
N ALA A 2 38.06 -24.63 8.39
CA ALA A 2 36.90 -24.74 7.50
C ALA A 2 36.41 -23.32 7.16
N GLY A 3 36.23 -23.04 5.86
CA GLY A 3 35.71 -21.75 5.41
C GLY A 3 34.21 -21.59 5.73
N PRO A 4 33.71 -20.35 5.88
CA PRO A 4 32.28 -20.11 6.08
C PRO A 4 31.49 -20.51 4.81
N GLY A 5 30.46 -21.35 4.98
CA GLY A 5 29.56 -21.75 3.90
C GLY A 5 28.60 -20.63 3.47
N PRO A 6 28.05 -20.69 2.25
CA PRO A 6 27.14 -19.68 1.73
C PRO A 6 25.79 -19.74 2.46
N GLY A 7 25.23 -18.57 2.78
CA GLY A 7 23.81 -18.45 3.12
C GLY A 7 23.46 -17.82 4.47
N LYS A 8 24.34 -17.08 5.15
CA LYS A 8 23.92 -16.24 6.28
C LYS A 8 24.76 -14.96 6.39
N VAL A 9 24.12 -13.79 6.31
CA VAL A 9 24.83 -12.48 6.38
C VAL A 9 24.96 -11.96 7.82
N PHE A 10 24.07 -12.36 8.73
CA PHE A 10 24.24 -12.13 10.16
C PHE A 10 23.99 -13.44 10.93
N VAL A 11 25.05 -14.17 11.26
CA VAL A 11 24.98 -15.25 12.25
C VAL A 11 25.69 -14.79 13.49
N ARG A 12 24.99 -14.79 14.62
CA ARG A 12 25.63 -14.77 15.92
C ARG A 12 25.73 -16.19 16.47
N SER A 13 26.92 -16.56 16.92
CA SER A 13 27.14 -17.62 17.90
C SER A 13 26.60 -17.16 19.27
N ALA A 14 25.72 -17.97 19.86
CA ALA A 14 24.92 -17.69 21.04
C ALA A 14 25.60 -16.85 22.14
N GLY A 15 24.83 -15.92 22.69
CA GLY A 15 25.12 -15.11 23.88
C GLY A 15 24.05 -14.03 23.97
N SER A 16 23.75 -13.54 25.16
CA SER A 16 22.61 -12.67 25.46
C SER A 16 22.36 -11.52 24.46
N TRP A 17 21.14 -11.47 23.91
CA TRP A 17 20.48 -10.20 23.63
C TRP A 17 20.28 -9.52 24.99
N SER A 18 20.72 -8.26 25.18
CA SER A 18 20.02 -7.43 26.16
C SER A 18 18.62 -7.19 25.60
N SER A 19 17.64 -7.05 26.49
CA SER A 19 16.23 -6.83 26.17
C SER A 19 15.94 -5.45 25.52
N GLU A 20 16.87 -4.90 24.74
CA GLU A 20 16.89 -3.52 24.25
C GLU A 20 16.96 -3.43 22.72
N LEU A 21 16.61 -4.50 22.00
CA LEU A 21 16.56 -4.47 20.54
C LEU A 21 15.10 -4.63 20.11
N GLU A 22 14.54 -3.51 19.63
CA GLU A 22 13.25 -3.46 18.96
C GLU A 22 13.38 -4.05 17.54
N PRO A 23 12.38 -4.78 17.02
CA PRO A 23 12.33 -5.14 15.61
C PRO A 23 12.59 -3.92 14.71
N GLY A 24 13.21 -4.08 13.54
CA GLY A 24 13.38 -2.99 12.57
C GLY A 24 14.59 -2.08 12.74
N THR A 25 15.44 -2.25 13.77
CA THR A 25 16.71 -1.49 13.88
C THR A 25 17.92 -2.34 13.52
N ILE A 26 18.71 -1.89 12.53
CA ILE A 26 19.99 -2.52 12.18
C ILE A 26 21.11 -1.84 12.96
N PHE A 27 21.88 -2.64 13.70
CA PHE A 27 23.10 -2.20 14.35
C PHE A 27 24.32 -2.81 13.69
N ILE A 28 25.35 -1.99 13.46
CA ILE A 28 26.66 -2.44 13.02
C ILE A 28 27.69 -2.27 14.14
N ARG A 29 28.73 -3.09 14.09
CA ARG A 29 29.86 -2.97 15.01
C ARG A 29 30.96 -2.12 14.37
N ASP A 30 31.23 -0.95 14.94
CA ASP A 30 32.29 -0.04 14.51
C ASP A 30 33.21 0.28 15.69
N GLY A 31 34.51 -0.05 15.56
CA GLY A 31 35.47 0.13 16.66
C GLY A 31 35.13 -0.64 17.94
N GLY A 32 34.34 -1.72 17.84
CA GLY A 32 33.88 -2.49 19.00
C GLY A 32 32.61 -1.96 19.68
N VAL A 33 32.09 -0.81 19.23
CA VAL A 33 30.85 -0.20 19.72
C VAL A 33 29.72 -0.51 18.75
N TRP A 34 28.53 -0.77 19.28
CA TRP A 34 27.32 -0.88 18.46
C TRP A 34 26.83 0.50 18.05
N LYS A 35 26.62 0.68 16.74
CA LYS A 35 26.07 1.90 16.17
C LYS A 35 24.81 1.56 15.39
N GLU A 36 23.76 2.31 15.65
CA GLU A 36 22.54 2.28 14.85
C GLU A 36 22.86 2.75 13.42
N VAL A 37 22.42 1.98 12.43
CA VAL A 37 22.51 2.36 11.03
C VAL A 37 21.35 3.30 10.73
N LYS A 38 21.65 4.60 10.60
CA LYS A 38 20.65 5.62 10.25
C LYS A 38 20.33 5.68 8.75
N SER A 39 21.27 5.25 7.92
CA SER A 39 21.10 5.18 6.47
C SER A 39 22.08 4.17 5.88
N PHE A 40 21.65 3.49 4.82
CA PHE A 40 22.45 2.51 4.11
C PHE A 40 22.43 2.86 2.62
N LEU A 41 23.59 3.17 2.04
CA LEU A 41 23.70 3.43 0.61
C LEU A 41 23.86 2.11 -0.12
N VAL A 42 22.78 1.67 -0.76
CA VAL A 42 22.77 0.49 -1.61
C VAL A 42 22.98 0.88 -3.07
N LYS A 43 23.65 0.00 -3.80
CA LYS A 43 23.74 0.12 -5.24
C LYS A 43 22.37 -0.27 -5.82
N LEU A 44 21.77 0.61 -6.62
CA LEU A 44 20.55 0.34 -7.38
C LEU A 44 20.64 -1.02 -8.09
N ASN A 45 19.57 -1.83 -7.99
CA ASN A 45 19.46 -3.18 -8.56
C ASN A 45 20.42 -4.24 -7.96
N ALA A 46 21.01 -3.97 -6.79
CA ALA A 46 21.69 -5.02 -6.03
C ALA A 46 20.69 -5.79 -5.15
N PRO A 47 20.97 -7.05 -4.80
CA PRO A 47 20.14 -7.82 -3.87
C PRO A 47 19.86 -7.12 -2.53
N TRP A 48 20.75 -6.21 -2.13
CA TRP A 48 20.60 -5.40 -0.92
C TRP A 48 19.61 -4.24 -1.03
N ALA A 49 19.39 -3.71 -2.23
CA ALA A 49 18.33 -2.72 -2.45
C ALA A 49 16.96 -3.38 -2.33
N ILE A 50 16.82 -4.57 -2.94
CA ILE A 50 15.62 -5.41 -2.82
C ILE A 50 15.35 -5.74 -1.34
N MET A 51 16.34 -6.23 -0.60
CA MET A 51 16.15 -6.51 0.84
C MET A 51 15.92 -5.27 1.72
N TRP A 52 16.31 -4.07 1.27
CA TRP A 52 16.10 -2.84 2.05
C TRP A 52 14.75 -2.21 1.78
N ASP A 53 14.25 -2.22 0.54
CA ASP A 53 12.86 -1.88 0.23
C ASP A 53 11.90 -2.88 0.90
N GLU A 54 12.35 -4.11 1.08
CA GLU A 54 11.66 -5.13 1.89
C GLU A 54 11.81 -4.89 3.41
N PHE A 55 12.68 -3.97 3.86
CA PHE A 55 12.96 -3.66 5.27
C PHE A 55 12.37 -2.32 5.73
N ALA A 56 12.38 -1.29 4.88
CA ALA A 56 11.53 -0.10 4.99
C ALA A 56 10.14 -0.49 4.48
N GLY A 57 9.45 -1.30 5.28
CA GLY A 57 8.35 -2.14 4.82
C GLY A 57 7.21 -1.33 4.20
N SER A 58 6.61 -1.89 3.17
CA SER A 58 5.28 -1.51 2.75
C SER A 58 4.36 -2.71 2.72
N LEU A 59 3.07 -2.48 2.98
CA LEU A 59 2.04 -3.49 2.81
C LEU A 59 1.37 -3.27 1.46
N ARG A 60 1.31 -4.32 0.65
CA ARG A 60 0.77 -4.26 -0.72
C ARG A 60 -0.36 -5.26 -0.93
N PRO A 61 -1.29 -5.00 -1.87
CA PRO A 61 -2.38 -5.91 -2.19
C PRO A 61 -1.89 -7.35 -2.42
N ASN A 62 -2.47 -8.32 -1.72
CA ASN A 62 -2.05 -9.72 -1.82
C ASN A 62 -3.19 -10.72 -2.05
N THR A 63 -4.44 -10.27 -1.87
CA THR A 63 -5.63 -11.11 -1.97
C THR A 63 -6.80 -10.25 -2.40
N ASP A 64 -7.63 -10.77 -3.31
CA ASP A 64 -8.93 -10.18 -3.63
C ASP A 64 -9.96 -10.56 -2.57
N ILE A 65 -10.67 -9.57 -2.02
CA ILE A 65 -11.76 -9.78 -1.05
C ILE A 65 -13.12 -9.54 -1.73
N GLU A 66 -13.26 -8.41 -2.43
CA GLU A 66 -14.46 -8.05 -3.21
C GLU A 66 -14.02 -7.40 -4.52
N THR A 67 -14.60 -7.82 -5.65
CA THR A 67 -14.14 -7.42 -6.99
C THR A 67 -15.25 -7.18 -8.01
N SER A 68 -16.52 -7.29 -7.62
CA SER A 68 -17.62 -7.51 -8.58
C SER A 68 -17.86 -6.40 -9.60
N ASP A 69 -17.46 -5.16 -9.31
CA ASP A 69 -17.71 -3.99 -10.16
C ASP A 69 -16.51 -3.55 -11.03
N TRP A 70 -15.36 -4.20 -10.86
CA TRP A 70 -14.08 -3.79 -11.44
C TRP A 70 -13.52 -4.85 -12.40
N THR A 71 -12.79 -4.39 -13.42
CA THR A 71 -12.19 -5.27 -14.44
C THR A 71 -10.96 -6.03 -13.93
N ALA A 72 -10.41 -6.91 -14.76
CA ALA A 72 -9.13 -7.61 -14.60
C ALA A 72 -8.88 -8.26 -13.23
N THR A 73 -9.53 -9.39 -12.97
CA THR A 73 -9.16 -10.28 -11.85
C THR A 73 -7.93 -11.15 -12.21
N PRO A 74 -7.02 -11.43 -11.27
CA PRO A 74 -7.05 -10.97 -9.88
C PRO A 74 -6.61 -9.51 -9.73
N LEU A 75 -7.35 -8.71 -8.96
CA LEU A 75 -7.08 -7.28 -8.79
C LEU A 75 -5.74 -7.06 -8.07
N ASN A 76 -5.42 -7.90 -7.10
CA ASN A 76 -4.21 -7.76 -6.30
C ASN A 76 -2.92 -7.82 -7.16
N GLU A 77 -2.89 -8.58 -8.25
CA GLU A 77 -1.72 -8.64 -9.15
C GLU A 77 -1.55 -7.36 -9.98
N LYS A 78 -2.65 -6.61 -10.16
CA LYS A 78 -2.69 -5.36 -10.92
C LYS A 78 -2.32 -4.17 -10.04
N LEU A 79 -2.77 -4.19 -8.78
CA LEU A 79 -2.58 -3.10 -7.82
C LEU A 79 -1.25 -3.13 -7.05
N ASP A 80 -0.46 -4.22 -7.17
CA ASP A 80 0.86 -4.41 -6.52
C ASP A 80 2.03 -3.78 -7.28
N GLU A 81 1.76 -2.85 -8.20
CA GLU A 81 2.80 -2.42 -9.12
C GLU A 81 3.96 -1.68 -8.42
N VAL A 82 5.21 -2.05 -8.73
CA VAL A 82 6.41 -1.41 -8.15
C VAL A 82 6.72 -0.07 -8.82
N THR A 83 6.24 0.14 -10.04
CA THR A 83 6.39 1.40 -10.78
C THR A 83 5.16 1.57 -11.65
N PRO A 84 4.36 2.64 -11.51
CA PRO A 84 3.11 2.79 -12.25
C PRO A 84 3.28 2.64 -13.78
N ASP A 85 2.68 1.62 -14.38
CA ASP A 85 2.54 1.37 -15.82
C ASP A 85 1.06 1.49 -16.20
N ASP A 86 0.68 2.74 -16.47
CA ASP A 86 -0.68 3.15 -16.86
C ASP A 86 -1.22 2.45 -18.13
N ALA A 87 -0.49 1.49 -18.74
CA ALA A 87 -0.91 0.74 -19.91
C ALA A 87 -1.23 -0.76 -19.66
N ALA A 88 -0.75 -1.37 -18.56
CA ALA A 88 -0.83 -2.82 -18.38
C ALA A 88 -1.45 -3.28 -17.05
N THR A 89 -1.49 -2.41 -16.05
CA THR A 89 -1.79 -2.75 -14.65
C THR A 89 -3.02 -2.03 -14.09
N GLU A 90 -3.69 -1.18 -14.87
CA GLU A 90 -4.92 -0.53 -14.41
C GLU A 90 -6.09 -1.52 -14.27
N ILE A 91 -6.85 -1.34 -13.18
CA ILE A 91 -8.21 -1.87 -13.06
C ILE A 91 -9.19 -0.74 -13.34
N THR A 92 -10.29 -1.07 -14.00
CA THR A 92 -11.25 -0.08 -14.49
C THR A 92 -12.67 -0.43 -14.12
N ALA A 93 -13.52 0.59 -14.02
CA ALA A 93 -14.94 0.44 -13.80
C ALA A 93 -15.74 1.48 -14.61
N ASP A 94 -16.73 1.02 -15.36
CA ASP A 94 -17.54 1.87 -16.25
C ASP A 94 -18.73 2.52 -15.52
N PHE A 95 -18.86 3.84 -15.58
CA PHE A 95 -19.99 4.60 -15.06
C PHE A 95 -20.79 5.21 -16.22
N SER A 96 -22.09 4.94 -16.26
CA SER A 96 -23.00 5.30 -17.35
C SER A 96 -24.37 5.72 -16.83
N GLY A 97 -24.98 6.70 -17.49
CA GLY A 97 -26.33 7.15 -17.19
C GLY A 97 -26.39 8.26 -16.15
N SER A 98 -27.55 8.91 -16.07
CA SER A 98 -27.76 10.15 -15.32
C SER A 98 -28.02 10.00 -13.82
N SER A 99 -27.94 8.77 -13.30
CA SER A 99 -28.09 8.49 -11.87
C SER A 99 -26.74 8.17 -11.25
N GLU A 100 -26.56 8.54 -9.98
CA GLU A 100 -25.41 8.12 -9.21
C GLU A 100 -25.28 6.59 -9.19
N GLN A 101 -24.08 6.13 -9.50
CA GLN A 101 -23.67 4.74 -9.42
C GLN A 101 -22.55 4.64 -8.40
N VAL A 102 -22.64 3.61 -7.56
CA VAL A 102 -21.61 3.28 -6.58
C VAL A 102 -20.96 1.97 -7.01
N LYS A 103 -19.63 1.98 -7.05
CA LYS A 103 -18.82 0.81 -7.38
C LYS A 103 -17.65 0.73 -6.43
N ASP A 104 -17.36 -0.47 -5.95
CA ASP A 104 -16.27 -0.68 -4.99
C ASP A 104 -15.53 -1.99 -5.22
N PHE A 105 -14.33 -2.05 -4.67
CA PHE A 105 -13.56 -3.27 -4.52
C PHE A 105 -12.83 -3.24 -3.19
N GLU A 106 -12.41 -4.41 -2.74
CA GLU A 106 -11.62 -4.58 -1.53
C GLU A 106 -10.50 -5.58 -1.77
N VAL A 107 -9.28 -5.21 -1.37
CA VAL A 107 -8.09 -6.07 -1.42
C VAL A 107 -7.46 -6.19 -0.05
N GLY A 108 -7.04 -7.40 0.31
CA GLY A 108 -6.23 -7.66 1.49
C GLY A 108 -4.81 -7.16 1.27
N LEU A 109 -4.17 -6.69 2.34
CA LEU A 109 -2.77 -6.29 2.32
C LEU A 109 -1.87 -7.41 2.85
N SER A 110 -0.76 -7.68 2.17
CA SER A 110 0.29 -8.55 2.68
C SER A 110 0.98 -7.92 3.86
N ASN A 111 1.22 -8.72 4.91
CA ASN A 111 1.98 -8.29 6.07
C ASN A 111 3.28 -9.08 6.22
N PRO A 112 4.39 -8.64 5.58
CA PRO A 112 5.70 -9.17 5.89
C PRO A 112 6.25 -8.58 7.20
N ILE A 113 5.80 -7.38 7.63
CA ILE A 113 6.41 -6.60 8.71
C ILE A 113 5.38 -5.77 9.49
N ARG A 114 5.33 -5.96 10.81
CA ARG A 114 4.56 -5.11 11.73
C ARG A 114 5.34 -3.82 12.06
N PRO A 115 4.71 -2.63 12.02
CA PRO A 115 5.36 -1.38 12.42
C PRO A 115 5.73 -1.40 13.91
N THR A 116 6.83 -0.74 14.25
CA THR A 116 7.35 -0.59 15.63
C THR A 116 6.62 0.51 16.41
N GLY A 117 5.82 1.33 15.72
CA GLY A 117 5.02 2.43 16.27
C GLY A 117 5.70 3.79 16.12
N ARG A 118 6.95 3.84 15.65
CA ARG A 118 7.72 5.08 15.47
C ARG A 118 7.70 5.59 14.03
N GLU A 119 7.23 4.75 13.12
CA GLU A 119 7.12 5.02 11.69
C GLU A 119 6.01 6.04 11.41
N VAL A 120 6.24 6.83 10.36
CA VAL A 120 5.18 7.52 9.64
C VAL A 120 4.59 6.50 8.69
N ILE A 121 3.30 6.23 8.87
CA ILE A 121 2.57 5.25 8.07
C ILE A 121 1.65 6.01 7.12
N THR A 122 1.83 5.81 5.82
CA THR A 122 1.09 6.53 4.78
C THR A 122 0.32 5.54 3.92
N LEU A 123 -1.01 5.66 3.89
CA LEU A 123 -1.84 4.97 2.90
C LEU A 123 -1.79 5.78 1.61
N ARG A 124 -1.45 5.13 0.50
CA ARG A 124 -1.43 5.73 -0.81
C ARG A 124 -2.26 4.91 -1.79
N VAL A 125 -3.05 5.61 -2.59
CA VAL A 125 -3.83 5.04 -3.70
C VAL A 125 -3.65 5.94 -4.91
N ARG A 126 -3.31 5.36 -6.06
CA ARG A 126 -3.22 6.12 -7.32
C ARG A 126 -4.43 5.85 -8.18
N ASP A 127 -5.18 6.89 -8.47
CA ASP A 127 -6.49 6.78 -9.08
C ASP A 127 -6.89 8.02 -9.91
N TYR A 128 -7.88 7.87 -10.80
CA TYR A 128 -8.48 8.98 -11.57
C TYR A 128 -9.79 8.59 -12.27
N LEU A 129 -10.52 9.59 -12.78
CA LEU A 129 -11.63 9.40 -13.71
C LEU A 129 -11.28 9.82 -15.13
N GLU A 130 -11.50 8.93 -16.11
CA GLU A 130 -11.47 9.23 -17.55
C GLU A 130 -12.86 9.69 -18.02
N ASP A 131 -12.89 10.62 -18.99
CA ASP A 131 -14.11 11.09 -19.66
C ASP A 131 -15.14 11.71 -18.70
N LEU A 132 -14.67 12.61 -17.83
CA LEU A 132 -15.50 13.33 -16.87
C LEU A 132 -16.34 14.41 -17.57
N VAL A 133 -17.52 14.05 -18.08
CA VAL A 133 -18.43 15.00 -18.74
C VAL A 133 -19.43 15.56 -17.74
N SER A 134 -19.18 16.76 -17.23
CA SER A 134 -20.12 17.55 -16.38
C SER A 134 -20.88 16.73 -15.32
N THR A 135 -20.17 15.88 -14.59
CA THR A 135 -20.75 14.99 -13.58
C THR A 135 -21.18 15.79 -12.35
N SER A 136 -22.36 15.51 -11.78
CA SER A 136 -22.82 16.13 -10.53
C SER A 136 -22.17 15.53 -9.29
N THR A 137 -21.73 14.27 -9.37
CA THR A 137 -21.02 13.55 -8.31
C THR A 137 -19.81 12.85 -8.91
N ASN A 138 -18.65 13.02 -8.28
CA ASN A 138 -17.39 12.36 -8.60
C ASN A 138 -16.57 12.18 -7.32
N LEU A 139 -17.05 11.35 -6.40
CA LEU A 139 -16.41 11.12 -5.10
C LEU A 139 -15.68 9.78 -5.11
N VAL A 140 -14.47 9.75 -4.54
CA VAL A 140 -13.78 8.53 -4.13
C VAL A 140 -13.73 8.49 -2.61
N THR A 141 -14.00 7.32 -2.03
CA THR A 141 -13.82 7.01 -0.62
C THR A 141 -12.81 5.88 -0.50
N ILE A 142 -11.74 6.11 0.27
CA ILE A 142 -10.70 5.13 0.54
C ILE A 142 -10.77 4.76 2.03
N GLU A 143 -10.94 3.48 2.32
CA GLU A 143 -11.01 2.95 3.68
C GLU A 143 -9.86 1.97 3.95
N LEU A 144 -9.11 2.19 5.04
CA LEU A 144 -8.27 1.15 5.63
C LEU A 144 -9.10 0.40 6.67
N LYS A 145 -9.23 -0.91 6.49
CA LYS A 145 -10.04 -1.78 7.34
C LYS A 145 -9.19 -2.81 8.07
N GLN A 146 -9.69 -3.22 9.23
CA GLN A 146 -9.25 -4.40 9.95
C GLN A 146 -10.43 -5.37 10.04
N GLY A 147 -10.40 -6.45 9.26
CA GLY A 147 -11.56 -7.28 9.00
C GLY A 147 -12.74 -6.43 8.50
N VAL A 148 -13.82 -6.34 9.29
CA VAL A 148 -15.01 -5.53 8.95
C VAL A 148 -14.99 -4.11 9.53
N THR A 149 -13.99 -3.76 10.34
CA THR A 149 -13.95 -2.47 11.06
C THR A 149 -13.12 -1.45 10.27
N VAL A 150 -13.73 -0.32 9.91
CA VAL A 150 -13.02 0.82 9.32
C VAL A 150 -12.13 1.49 10.37
N LYS A 151 -10.84 1.68 10.03
CA LYS A 151 -9.83 2.33 10.88
C LYS A 151 -9.51 3.73 10.39
N VAL A 152 -9.48 3.88 9.08
CA VAL A 152 -9.28 5.14 8.36
C VAL A 152 -10.34 5.21 7.28
N SER A 153 -10.93 6.39 7.08
CA SER A 153 -11.80 6.68 5.95
C SER A 153 -11.50 8.08 5.48
N GLU A 154 -11.04 8.21 4.24
CA GLU A 154 -10.84 9.48 3.56
C GLU A 154 -11.79 9.56 2.37
N SER A 155 -12.26 10.76 2.03
CA SER A 155 -13.07 10.95 0.84
C SER A 155 -12.74 12.27 0.17
N ASP A 156 -12.51 12.22 -1.13
CA ASP A 156 -12.20 13.40 -1.94
C ASP A 156 -12.86 13.30 -3.31
N LEU A 157 -12.83 14.39 -4.06
CA LEU A 157 -13.20 14.39 -5.45
C LEU A 157 -12.19 13.58 -6.25
N VAL A 158 -12.67 12.70 -7.13
CA VAL A 158 -11.77 11.94 -7.99
C VAL A 158 -11.13 12.89 -9.01
N PRO A 159 -9.80 12.86 -9.17
CA PRO A 159 -9.09 13.81 -10.02
C PRO A 159 -9.28 13.53 -11.52
N ASP A 160 -9.16 14.60 -12.31
CA ASP A 160 -9.11 14.55 -13.78
C ASP A 160 -7.65 14.30 -14.22
N GLY A 161 -7.27 13.03 -14.16
CA GLY A 161 -5.92 12.53 -14.41
C GLY A 161 -5.26 11.91 -13.19
N TYR A 162 -4.27 11.05 -13.44
CA TYR A 162 -3.58 10.29 -12.40
C TYR A 162 -3.07 11.17 -11.26
N THR A 163 -3.52 10.86 -10.05
CA THR A 163 -3.07 11.51 -8.82
C THR A 163 -2.91 10.46 -7.73
N ASP A 164 -1.96 10.71 -6.85
CA ASP A 164 -1.78 9.91 -5.65
C ASP A 164 -2.61 10.54 -4.52
N THR A 165 -3.65 9.83 -4.08
CA THR A 165 -4.37 10.16 -2.86
C THR A 165 -3.59 9.58 -1.69
N GLU A 166 -3.09 10.46 -0.82
CA GLU A 166 -2.27 10.08 0.34
C GLU A 166 -2.96 10.41 1.66
N HIS A 167 -2.92 9.47 2.61
CA HIS A 167 -3.32 9.70 4.00
C HIS A 167 -2.24 9.27 4.98
N VAL A 168 -1.69 10.22 5.74
CA VAL A 168 -0.74 9.92 6.82
C VAL A 168 -1.51 9.57 8.08
N LEU A 169 -1.37 8.32 8.56
CA LEU A 169 -2.05 7.84 9.75
C LEU A 169 -1.60 8.63 10.98
N SER A 170 -2.58 9.21 11.67
CA SER A 170 -2.42 9.77 13.01
C SER A 170 -2.07 8.68 14.02
N GLN A 171 -1.54 9.09 15.18
CA GLN A 171 -1.24 8.14 16.26
C GLN A 171 -2.48 7.36 16.73
N ALA A 172 -3.65 8.01 16.77
CA ALA A 172 -4.88 7.36 17.19
C ALA A 172 -5.34 6.27 16.20
N GLU A 173 -5.19 6.51 14.89
CA GLU A 173 -5.47 5.51 13.86
C GLU A 173 -4.51 4.33 13.97
N LYS A 174 -3.19 4.60 14.13
CA LYS A 174 -2.18 3.55 14.37
C LYS A 174 -2.52 2.70 15.61
N ASP A 175 -2.85 3.36 16.73
CA ASP A 175 -3.18 2.68 17.99
C ASP A 175 -4.47 1.87 17.91
N SER A 176 -5.38 2.24 17.00
CA SER A 176 -6.63 1.52 16.76
C SER A 176 -6.43 0.20 16.01
N ILE A 177 -5.29 0.00 15.35
CA ILE A 177 -4.94 -1.22 14.60
C ILE A 177 -4.23 -2.19 15.55
N THR A 178 -4.97 -3.18 16.02
CA THR A 178 -4.47 -4.19 16.99
C THR A 178 -3.77 -5.38 16.30
N ASP A 179 -4.17 -5.65 15.07
CA ASP A 179 -3.77 -6.77 14.24
C ASP A 179 -3.48 -6.24 12.84
N TRP A 180 -2.20 -6.27 12.48
CA TRP A 180 -1.67 -5.79 11.21
C TRP A 180 -1.70 -6.90 10.15
N ASP A 181 -1.98 -8.15 10.53
CA ASP A 181 -2.08 -9.29 9.61
C ASP A 181 -3.47 -9.40 8.96
N ASP A 182 -4.44 -8.63 9.45
CA ASP A 182 -5.85 -8.62 9.01
C ASP A 182 -6.26 -7.26 8.44
N LEU A 183 -5.39 -6.67 7.62
CA LEU A 183 -5.65 -5.38 6.98
C LEU A 183 -6.15 -5.53 5.55
N SER A 184 -7.10 -4.68 5.18
CA SER A 184 -7.58 -4.54 3.81
C SER A 184 -7.79 -3.07 3.45
N VAL A 185 -7.72 -2.76 2.16
CA VAL A 185 -8.08 -1.45 1.60
C VAL A 185 -9.31 -1.63 0.75
N ARG A 186 -10.32 -0.80 1.02
CA ARG A 186 -11.52 -0.69 0.19
C ARG A 186 -11.52 0.66 -0.49
N VAL A 187 -11.77 0.65 -1.79
CA VAL A 187 -11.91 1.86 -2.61
C VAL A 187 -13.32 1.85 -3.17
N GLN A 188 -14.05 2.95 -2.96
CA GLN A 188 -15.41 3.13 -3.44
C GLN A 188 -15.51 4.40 -4.26
N TYR A 189 -16.07 4.28 -5.45
CA TYR A 189 -16.36 5.37 -6.34
C TYR A 189 -17.87 5.62 -6.33
N ALA A 190 -18.28 6.87 -6.12
CA ALA A 190 -19.65 7.34 -6.30
C ALA A 190 -19.67 8.39 -7.42
N VAL A 191 -20.13 7.98 -8.60
CA VAL A 191 -20.05 8.80 -9.82
C VAL A 191 -21.42 8.85 -10.48
N THR A 192 -21.83 10.05 -10.90
CA THR A 192 -22.96 10.21 -11.82
C THR A 192 -22.40 10.28 -13.23
N GLY A 193 -22.71 9.30 -14.07
CA GLY A 193 -22.26 9.27 -15.46
C GLY A 193 -22.97 10.29 -16.34
N ASP A 194 -22.59 10.32 -17.62
CA ASP A 194 -23.26 11.12 -18.64
C ASP A 194 -24.60 10.47 -19.07
N ASP A 195 -25.59 11.30 -19.38
CA ASP A 195 -26.90 10.86 -19.89
C ASP A 195 -26.87 10.53 -21.40
N GLY A 196 -25.75 10.85 -22.05
CA GLY A 196 -25.44 10.54 -23.44
C GLY A 196 -24.80 9.16 -23.67
N SER A 197 -24.02 9.05 -24.76
CA SER A 197 -23.31 7.83 -25.14
C SER A 197 -21.92 7.69 -24.52
N SER A 198 -21.49 8.68 -23.72
CA SER A 198 -20.18 8.71 -23.09
C SER A 198 -20.18 7.83 -21.83
N VAL A 199 -19.09 7.09 -21.61
CA VAL A 199 -18.88 6.28 -20.40
C VAL A 199 -17.73 6.91 -19.65
N THR A 200 -17.98 7.35 -18.42
CA THR A 200 -16.92 7.77 -17.52
C THR A 200 -16.28 6.51 -16.94
N LYS A 201 -14.95 6.42 -16.90
CA LYS A 201 -14.27 5.25 -16.32
C LYS A 201 -13.51 5.64 -15.07
N GLY A 202 -13.68 4.88 -14.00
CA GLY A 202 -12.80 4.93 -12.84
C GLY A 202 -11.59 4.04 -13.07
N HIS A 203 -10.42 4.53 -12.72
CA HIS A 203 -9.16 3.81 -12.84
C HIS A 203 -8.46 3.78 -11.49
N VAL A 204 -7.92 2.61 -11.12
CA VAL A 204 -6.96 2.49 -10.02
C VAL A 204 -5.77 1.66 -10.53
N THR A 205 -4.56 2.14 -10.29
CA THR A 205 -3.34 1.47 -10.75
C THR A 205 -2.48 0.93 -9.62
N TRP A 206 -2.63 1.49 -8.42
CA TRP A 206 -1.69 1.19 -7.34
C TRP A 206 -2.26 1.47 -5.96
N ILE A 207 -1.95 0.59 -5.00
CA ILE A 207 -2.28 0.76 -3.58
C ILE A 207 -1.08 0.33 -2.74
N GLU A 208 -0.71 1.13 -1.74
CA GLU A 208 0.35 0.80 -0.80
C GLU A 208 0.10 1.40 0.59
N LEU A 209 0.50 0.68 1.64
CA LEU A 209 0.67 1.23 2.98
C LEU A 209 2.17 1.31 3.29
N GLU A 210 2.76 2.49 3.17
CA GLU A 210 4.21 2.73 3.31
C GLU A 210 4.60 2.98 4.78
N PHE A 211 5.75 2.44 5.21
CA PHE A 211 6.38 2.75 6.50
C PHE A 211 7.68 3.54 6.30
N SER A 212 7.75 4.77 6.83
CA SER A 212 8.91 5.67 6.71
C SER A 212 9.45 6.22 8.04
#